data_AF-H9N4Q0-F1
#
_entry.id   AF-H9N4Q0-F1
#
_cell.length_a   1.000
_cell.length_b   1.000
_cell.length_c   1.000
_cell.angle_alpha   90.00
_cell.angle_beta   90.00
_cell.angle_gamma   90.00
#
_symmetry.space_group_name_H-M   'P 1'
#
loop_
_entity.id
_entity.type
_entity.pdbx_description
1 polymer ?
#
loop_
_entity_poly.entity_id
_entity_poly.type
_entity_poly.pdbx_seq_one_letter_code
_entity_poly.pdbx_strand_id
1 'polypeptide(L)'
;QITTEKFKPSFISEGKTFFRTGDLGKQIAPGVIEFLGRKDNQVKVNGYRIDPGEIEYQLSRHSQIERAIVLSLNVDNQTQLSAYCQTDKDIEISEIREFISSSLPVYMIPTYFIFLKQFPLTRHGKIDLRSLAELNEISKLTLENYTAPRNNLESKLVNIWEKILTKQPIGIFDNFFEIGGHSLLLSRVATHVHKELNMLVKLADFFKVPTIAGLAALVSKTQYDYQEPIPTITQQKSYLMSHGQRRLWALEFLDRNHTAYGMPSAYEFNGDLNIAAFENAFQNLIQRHEILRTTFTLIDNEPRQIVHEQMDFAVKQIDLMEYEKKEEIISEAIHNNAKTTFNLETGSLLKVNLLKVSQHSYIVLFN
;
A
#
# COMPACT_ATOMS: atom_id res chain seq x y z
N GLN A 1 -19.45 24.84 19.61
CA GLN A 1 -18.72 26.10 19.37
C GLN A 1 -18.00 25.98 18.03
N ILE A 2 -18.27 26.87 17.08
CA ILE A 2 -17.56 26.90 15.78
C ILE A 2 -16.30 27.74 16.00
N THR A 3 -15.13 27.12 15.91
CA THR A 3 -13.83 27.79 16.10
C THR A 3 -13.49 28.71 14.92
N THR A 4 -12.75 29.79 15.22
CA THR A 4 -12.20 30.80 14.28
C THR A 4 -11.40 30.20 13.12
N GLU A 5 -10.94 28.96 13.25
CA GLU A 5 -10.17 28.23 12.24
C GLU A 5 -10.94 27.93 10.94
N LYS A 6 -12.29 27.85 11.01
CA LYS A 6 -13.16 27.54 9.86
C LYS A 6 -13.56 28.74 9.01
N PHE A 7 -13.40 29.96 9.53
CA PHE A 7 -13.66 31.18 8.80
C PHE A 7 -12.36 31.69 8.18
N LYS A 8 -12.30 31.76 6.86
CA LYS A 8 -11.15 32.29 6.11
C LYS A 8 -11.50 33.66 5.54
N PRO A 9 -10.54 34.59 5.44
CA PRO A 9 -10.79 35.87 4.78
C PRO A 9 -11.25 35.64 3.34
N SER A 10 -12.26 36.40 2.91
CA SER A 10 -12.73 36.35 1.54
C SER A 10 -11.71 36.98 0.62
N PHE A 11 -11.30 36.25 -0.42
CA PHE A 11 -10.43 36.76 -1.48
C PHE A 11 -11.20 37.53 -2.57
N ILE A 12 -12.52 37.66 -2.44
CA ILE A 12 -13.41 38.31 -3.43
C ILE A 12 -14.07 39.56 -2.83
N SER A 13 -14.15 39.69 -1.51
CA SER A 13 -14.81 40.82 -0.85
C SER A 13 -14.09 41.19 0.44
N GLU A 14 -13.49 42.37 0.45
CA GLU A 14 -12.78 42.92 1.59
C GLU A 14 -13.72 43.04 2.81
N GLY A 15 -13.23 42.64 3.98
CA GLY A 15 -14.01 42.61 5.22
C GLY A 15 -15.03 41.46 5.37
N LYS A 16 -15.18 40.57 4.38
CA LYS A 16 -16.03 39.37 4.48
C LYS A 16 -15.21 38.11 4.76
N THR A 17 -15.86 37.09 5.32
CA THR A 17 -15.26 35.78 5.55
C THR A 17 -16.01 34.69 4.79
N PHE A 18 -15.26 33.70 4.28
CA PHE A 18 -15.81 32.45 3.78
C PHE A 18 -15.82 31.41 4.90
N PHE A 19 -16.90 30.65 4.99
CA PHE A 19 -16.96 29.47 5.85
C PHE A 19 -16.51 28.24 5.05
N ARG A 20 -15.45 27.59 5.51
CA ARG A 20 -14.96 26.35 4.88
C ARG A 20 -15.83 25.18 5.34
N THR A 21 -16.77 24.76 4.48
CA THR A 21 -17.73 23.68 4.79
C THR A 21 -17.04 22.31 4.91
N GLY A 22 -15.97 22.09 4.15
CA GLY A 22 -15.32 20.77 4.03
C GLY A 22 -15.99 19.86 2.99
N ASP A 23 -17.00 20.37 2.28
CA ASP A 23 -17.70 19.68 1.21
C ASP A 23 -16.95 19.86 -0.12
N LEU A 24 -16.89 18.81 -0.94
CA LEU A 24 -16.42 18.87 -2.30
C LEU A 24 -17.64 19.02 -3.21
N GLY A 25 -17.58 19.98 -4.13
CA GLY A 25 -18.60 20.16 -5.15
C GLY A 25 -17.96 20.46 -6.50
N LYS A 26 -18.63 20.02 -7.57
CA LYS A 26 -18.25 20.34 -8.95
C LYS A 26 -19.38 21.13 -9.59
N GLN A 27 -19.03 22.24 -10.24
CA GLN A 27 -20.00 22.98 -11.01
C GLN A 27 -20.26 22.26 -12.34
N ILE A 28 -21.50 21.82 -12.56
CA ILE A 28 -21.91 21.09 -13.77
C ILE A 28 -22.64 21.99 -14.76
N ALA A 29 -23.18 23.11 -14.30
CA ALA A 29 -23.78 24.18 -15.11
C ALA A 29 -23.70 25.52 -14.35
N PRO A 30 -23.92 26.67 -15.03
CA PRO A 30 -24.03 27.97 -14.35
C PRO A 30 -25.04 27.91 -13.20
N GLY A 31 -24.60 28.15 -11.96
CA GLY A 31 -25.45 28.12 -10.76
C GLY A 31 -25.79 26.73 -10.21
N VAL A 32 -25.35 25.63 -10.85
CA VAL A 32 -25.62 24.26 -10.38
C VAL A 32 -24.32 23.60 -9.92
N ILE A 33 -24.27 23.28 -8.63
CA ILE A 33 -23.14 22.57 -7.99
C ILE A 33 -23.61 21.16 -7.63
N GLU A 34 -22.97 20.16 -8.22
CA GLU A 34 -23.10 18.76 -7.83
C GLU A 34 -22.27 18.52 -6.57
N PHE A 35 -22.88 17.96 -5.52
CA PHE A 35 -22.20 17.58 -4.30
C PHE A 35 -21.47 16.25 -4.49
N LEU A 36 -20.17 16.24 -4.23
CA LEU A 36 -19.26 15.10 -4.46
C LEU A 36 -18.75 14.47 -3.15
N GLY A 37 -19.32 14.82 -1.99
CA GLY A 37 -18.89 14.30 -0.69
C GLY A 37 -18.11 15.32 0.14
N ARG A 38 -17.32 14.85 1.13
CA ARG A 38 -16.54 15.72 2.03
C ARG A 38 -15.04 15.45 1.90
N LYS A 39 -14.25 16.52 1.78
CA LYS A 39 -12.78 16.49 1.80
C LYS A 39 -12.21 15.84 3.07
N ASP A 40 -12.98 15.83 4.15
CA ASP A 40 -12.58 15.35 5.48
C ASP A 40 -13.04 13.90 5.78
N ASN A 41 -13.86 13.28 4.93
CA ASN A 41 -14.42 11.93 5.16
C ASN A 41 -13.56 10.81 4.55
N GLN A 42 -12.40 11.13 3.97
CA GLN A 42 -11.50 10.13 3.44
C GLN A 42 -10.82 9.37 4.58
N VAL A 43 -10.95 8.05 4.55
CA VAL A 43 -10.46 7.14 5.59
C VAL A 43 -9.21 6.43 5.09
N LYS A 44 -8.25 6.18 5.99
CA LYS A 44 -7.10 5.33 5.68
C LYS A 44 -7.44 3.90 6.05
N VAL A 45 -7.51 3.02 5.06
CA VAL A 45 -7.80 1.59 5.23
C VAL A 45 -6.66 0.84 4.55
N ASN A 46 -5.91 0.03 5.32
CA ASN A 46 -4.81 -0.77 4.81
C ASN A 46 -3.79 0.00 3.94
N GLY A 47 -3.51 1.25 4.29
CA GLY A 47 -2.57 2.13 3.57
C GLY A 47 -3.18 2.92 2.40
N TYR A 48 -4.43 2.65 2.02
CA TYR A 48 -5.16 3.36 0.97
C TYR A 48 -6.01 4.47 1.55
N ARG A 49 -6.05 5.61 0.86
CA ARG A 49 -6.96 6.72 1.18
C ARG A 49 -8.24 6.52 0.36
N ILE A 50 -9.32 6.17 1.05
CA ILE A 50 -10.58 5.74 0.45
C ILE A 50 -11.66 6.77 0.74
N ASP A 51 -12.52 7.03 -0.24
CA ASP A 51 -13.77 7.77 -0.06
C ASP A 51 -14.94 6.77 0.12
N PRO A 52 -15.53 6.65 1.32
CA PRO A 52 -16.68 5.77 1.53
C PRO A 52 -17.87 6.10 0.61
N GLY A 53 -18.02 7.36 0.18
CA GLY A 53 -19.11 7.78 -0.69
C GLY A 53 -19.06 7.13 -2.08
N GLU A 54 -17.87 6.79 -2.58
CA GLU A 54 -17.71 6.06 -3.84
C GLU A 54 -18.28 4.64 -3.73
N ILE A 55 -18.08 4.00 -2.58
CA ILE A 55 -18.59 2.65 -2.30
C ILE A 55 -20.10 2.69 -2.11
N GLU A 56 -20.61 3.67 -1.35
CA GLU A 56 -22.05 3.91 -1.18
C GLU A 56 -22.74 4.10 -2.53
N TYR A 57 -22.14 4.89 -3.42
CA TYR A 57 -22.63 5.13 -4.77
C TYR A 57 -22.75 3.82 -5.55
N GLN A 58 -21.70 2.99 -5.59
CA GLN A 58 -21.77 1.71 -6.30
C GLN A 58 -22.79 0.75 -5.70
N LEU A 59 -22.87 0.64 -4.36
CA LEU A 59 -23.85 -0.20 -3.68
C LEU A 59 -25.29 0.19 -4.03
N SER A 60 -25.59 1.50 -4.06
CA SER A 60 -26.93 2.00 -4.42
C SER A 60 -27.35 1.74 -5.87
N ARG A 61 -26.42 1.31 -6.75
CA ARG A 61 -26.76 0.89 -8.12
C ARG A 61 -27.22 -0.56 -8.20
N HIS A 62 -27.06 -1.34 -7.12
CA HIS A 62 -27.60 -2.69 -7.07
C HIS A 62 -29.13 -2.63 -6.99
N SER A 63 -29.83 -3.35 -7.87
CA SER A 63 -31.29 -3.25 -8.03
C SER A 63 -32.10 -3.57 -6.76
N GLN A 64 -31.47 -4.21 -5.78
CA GLN A 64 -32.10 -4.65 -4.54
C GLN A 64 -31.65 -3.84 -3.31
N ILE A 65 -30.75 -2.86 -3.46
CA ILE A 65 -30.29 -1.99 -2.37
C ILE A 65 -30.96 -0.62 -2.55
N GLU A 66 -31.78 -0.22 -1.59
CA GLU A 66 -32.45 1.08 -1.62
C GLU A 66 -31.53 2.21 -1.17
N ARG A 67 -30.69 1.93 -0.18
CA ARG A 67 -29.76 2.89 0.40
C ARG A 67 -28.58 2.15 1.02
N ALA A 68 -27.39 2.72 0.87
CA ALA A 68 -26.17 2.21 1.48
C ALA A 68 -25.47 3.30 2.28
N ILE A 69 -24.84 2.91 3.40
CA ILE A 69 -23.93 3.75 4.19
C ILE A 69 -22.68 2.93 4.48
N VAL A 70 -21.50 3.52 4.32
CA VAL A 70 -20.22 2.84 4.56
C VAL A 70 -19.48 3.55 5.68
N LEU A 71 -19.13 2.80 6.72
CA LEU A 71 -18.37 3.30 7.87
C LEU A 71 -16.98 2.67 7.91
N SER A 72 -15.98 3.47 8.27
CA SER A 72 -14.69 2.94 8.71
C SER A 72 -14.74 2.67 10.21
N LEU A 73 -14.53 1.43 10.62
CA LEU A 73 -14.48 1.02 12.02
C LEU A 73 -13.07 0.52 12.35
N ASN A 74 -12.59 0.80 13.56
CA ASN A 74 -11.35 0.24 14.06
C ASN A 74 -11.66 -1.09 14.76
N VAL A 75 -11.13 -2.17 14.22
CA VAL A 75 -11.30 -3.55 14.69
C VAL A 75 -9.90 -4.13 14.91
N ASP A 76 -9.58 -4.61 16.11
CA ASP A 76 -8.27 -5.20 16.44
C ASP A 76 -7.07 -4.34 16.02
N ASN A 77 -7.14 -3.03 16.29
CA ASN A 77 -6.15 -2.00 15.87
C ASN A 77 -5.98 -1.84 14.34
N GLN A 78 -6.89 -2.36 13.54
CA GLN A 78 -6.94 -2.15 12.09
C GLN A 78 -8.21 -1.39 11.68
N THR A 79 -8.07 -0.41 10.79
CA THR A 79 -9.22 0.26 10.19
C THR A 79 -9.80 -0.60 9.07
N GLN A 80 -11.08 -0.94 9.16
CA GLN A 80 -11.82 -1.76 8.20
C GLN A 80 -13.10 -1.06 7.74
N LEU A 81 -13.61 -1.44 6.56
CA LEU A 81 -14.83 -0.87 5.99
C LEU A 81 -16.04 -1.76 6.27
N SER A 82 -17.15 -1.16 6.65
CA SER A 82 -18.41 -1.86 6.91
C SER A 82 -19.55 -1.19 6.17
N ALA A 83 -20.25 -1.94 5.32
CA ALA A 83 -21.39 -1.47 4.56
C ALA A 83 -22.70 -1.87 5.23
N TYR A 84 -23.58 -0.90 5.40
CA TYR A 84 -24.95 -1.07 5.87
C TYR A 84 -25.86 -0.84 4.67
N CYS A 85 -26.65 -1.85 4.33
CA CYS A 85 -27.50 -1.83 3.14
C CYS A 85 -28.96 -1.97 3.54
N GLN A 86 -29.80 -1.02 3.17
CA GLN A 86 -31.24 -1.11 3.34
C GLN A 86 -31.84 -1.95 2.20
N THR A 87 -32.54 -3.02 2.56
CA THR A 87 -33.23 -3.89 1.61
C THR A 87 -34.38 -4.65 2.27
N ASP A 88 -35.47 -4.82 1.50
CA ASP A 88 -36.59 -5.67 1.89
C ASP A 88 -36.42 -7.13 1.45
N LYS A 89 -35.42 -7.44 0.63
CA LYS A 89 -35.14 -8.78 0.11
C LYS A 89 -34.04 -9.47 0.90
N ASP A 90 -34.06 -10.80 0.88
CA ASP A 90 -32.93 -11.59 1.36
C ASP A 90 -31.91 -11.66 0.22
N ILE A 91 -30.75 -11.06 0.44
CA ILE A 91 -29.65 -10.97 -0.52
C ILE A 91 -28.44 -11.68 0.07
N GLU A 92 -27.75 -12.48 -0.75
CA GLU A 92 -26.49 -13.05 -0.35
C GLU A 92 -25.36 -12.00 -0.40
N ILE A 93 -24.47 -12.02 0.60
CA ILE A 93 -23.30 -11.12 0.65
C ILE A 93 -22.38 -11.33 -0.58
N SER A 94 -22.28 -12.58 -1.07
CA SER A 94 -21.52 -12.97 -2.26
C SER A 94 -21.97 -12.20 -3.51
N GLU A 95 -23.28 -12.09 -3.75
CA GLU A 95 -23.87 -11.39 -4.88
C GLU A 95 -23.50 -9.90 -4.86
N ILE A 96 -23.68 -9.25 -3.71
CA ILE A 96 -23.31 -7.83 -3.55
C ILE A 96 -21.82 -7.63 -3.76
N ARG A 97 -20.98 -8.49 -3.16
CA ARG A 97 -19.52 -8.40 -3.26
C ARG A 97 -19.07 -8.56 -4.71
N GLU A 98 -19.62 -9.52 -5.45
CA GLU A 98 -19.32 -9.72 -6.87
C GLU A 98 -19.73 -8.50 -7.70
N PHE A 99 -20.92 -7.96 -7.46
CA PHE A 99 -21.43 -6.77 -8.14
C PHE A 99 -20.49 -5.58 -7.99
N ILE A 100 -20.14 -5.19 -6.76
CA ILE A 100 -19.26 -4.02 -6.56
C ILE A 100 -17.79 -4.30 -6.93
N SER A 101 -17.35 -5.55 -6.94
CA SER A 101 -15.99 -5.92 -7.39
C SER A 101 -15.80 -5.77 -8.90
N SER A 102 -16.89 -5.65 -9.67
CA SER A 102 -16.80 -5.37 -11.11
C SER A 102 -16.42 -3.92 -11.42
N SER A 103 -16.67 -3.00 -10.49
CA SER A 103 -16.50 -1.55 -10.69
C SER A 103 -15.54 -0.88 -9.71
N LEU A 104 -15.22 -1.53 -8.58
CA LEU A 104 -14.32 -1.00 -7.56
C LEU A 104 -13.03 -1.82 -7.43
N PRO A 105 -11.89 -1.15 -7.16
CA PRO A 105 -10.67 -1.83 -6.80
C PRO A 105 -10.80 -2.47 -5.43
N VAL A 106 -10.02 -3.53 -5.18
CA VAL A 106 -10.43 -4.43 -4.10
C VAL A 106 -10.25 -3.89 -2.69
N TYR A 107 -9.33 -2.95 -2.50
CA TYR A 107 -9.17 -2.28 -1.21
C TYR A 107 -10.39 -1.43 -0.81
N MET A 108 -11.30 -1.12 -1.75
CA MET A 108 -12.55 -0.41 -1.50
C MET A 108 -13.73 -1.35 -1.18
N ILE A 109 -13.55 -2.66 -1.29
CA ILE A 109 -14.63 -3.61 -1.02
C ILE A 109 -14.80 -3.72 0.50
N PRO A 110 -15.99 -3.43 1.06
CA PRO A 110 -16.24 -3.56 2.48
C PRO A 110 -15.92 -4.95 3.01
N THR A 111 -15.38 -4.96 4.21
CA THR A 111 -15.11 -6.16 4.97
C THR A 111 -16.44 -6.78 5.40
N TYR A 112 -17.28 -6.01 6.08
CA TYR A 112 -18.58 -6.46 6.59
C TYR A 112 -19.75 -5.87 5.80
N PHE A 113 -20.82 -6.66 5.69
CA PHE A 113 -22.10 -6.27 5.11
C PHE A 113 -23.22 -6.54 6.11
N ILE A 114 -23.98 -5.50 6.46
CA ILE A 114 -25.11 -5.57 7.38
C ILE A 114 -26.36 -5.16 6.62
N PHE A 115 -27.33 -6.07 6.49
CA PHE A 115 -28.60 -5.78 5.84
C PHE A 115 -29.65 -5.33 6.87
N LEU A 116 -30.33 -4.23 6.58
CA LEU A 116 -31.32 -3.61 7.45
C LEU A 116 -32.64 -3.45 6.69
N LYS A 117 -33.77 -3.67 7.36
CA LYS A 117 -35.08 -3.25 6.80
C LYS A 117 -35.22 -1.73 6.76
N GLN A 118 -34.62 -1.03 7.74
CA GLN A 118 -34.62 0.43 7.80
C GLN A 118 -33.40 0.94 8.55
N PHE A 119 -32.87 2.10 8.13
CA PHE A 119 -31.80 2.77 8.86
C PHE A 119 -32.29 3.33 10.20
N PRO A 120 -31.54 3.14 11.31
CA PRO A 120 -31.84 3.81 12.57
C PRO A 120 -31.68 5.32 12.41
N LEU A 121 -32.63 6.07 12.95
CA LEU A 121 -32.65 7.52 12.90
C LEU A 121 -32.49 8.10 14.32
N THR A 122 -31.71 9.17 14.42
CA THR A 122 -31.65 10.03 15.60
C THR A 122 -32.99 10.72 15.85
N ARG A 123 -33.17 11.30 17.05
CA ARG A 123 -34.36 12.12 17.41
C ARG A 123 -34.65 13.28 16.44
N HIS A 124 -33.67 13.67 15.63
CA HIS A 124 -33.80 14.74 14.63
C HIS A 124 -33.97 14.21 13.19
N GLY A 125 -34.24 12.92 13.00
CA GLY A 125 -34.51 12.31 11.69
C GLY A 125 -33.28 12.08 10.81
N LYS A 126 -32.05 12.30 11.33
CA LYS A 126 -30.80 11.94 10.63
C LYS A 126 -30.41 10.50 10.93
N ILE A 127 -29.71 9.83 10.02
CA ILE A 127 -29.16 8.48 10.25
C ILE A 127 -28.27 8.49 11.50
N ASP A 128 -28.52 7.52 12.39
CA ASP A 128 -27.73 7.31 13.60
C ASP A 128 -26.53 6.40 13.33
N LEU A 129 -25.40 7.02 12.97
CA LEU A 129 -24.16 6.31 12.67
C LEU A 129 -23.57 5.57 13.89
N ARG A 130 -23.93 5.96 15.13
CA ARG A 130 -23.46 5.26 16.33
C ARG A 130 -24.17 3.92 16.49
N SER A 131 -25.50 3.93 16.37
CA SER A 131 -26.30 2.71 16.36
C SER A 131 -25.86 1.74 15.25
N LEU A 132 -25.49 2.26 14.07
CA LEU A 132 -24.91 1.43 13.01
C LEU A 132 -23.58 0.79 13.44
N ALA A 133 -22.66 1.55 14.02
CA ALA A 133 -21.38 1.02 14.50
C ALA A 133 -21.55 -0.08 15.56
N GLU A 134 -22.52 0.05 16.46
CA GLU A 134 -22.85 -0.96 17.48
C GLU A 134 -23.40 -2.27 16.89
N LEU A 135 -24.22 -2.19 15.83
CA LEU A 135 -24.74 -3.37 15.13
C LEU A 135 -23.62 -4.24 14.53
N ASN A 136 -22.50 -3.64 14.16
CA ASN A 136 -21.33 -4.35 13.66
C ASN A 136 -20.69 -5.26 14.72
N GLU A 137 -20.55 -4.74 15.95
CA GLU A 137 -20.01 -5.50 17.08
C GLU A 137 -20.87 -6.73 17.41
N ILE A 138 -22.19 -6.59 17.30
CA ILE A 138 -23.14 -7.69 17.52
C ILE A 138 -23.06 -8.74 16.39
N SER A 139 -22.91 -8.28 15.14
CA SER A 139 -22.79 -9.19 13.99
C SER A 139 -21.45 -9.93 13.94
N LYS A 140 -20.37 -9.35 14.50
CA LYS A 140 -19.10 -10.07 14.75
C LYS A 140 -19.26 -11.23 15.73
N LEU A 141 -20.01 -11.02 16.81
CA LEU A 141 -20.26 -12.05 17.84
C LEU A 141 -21.13 -13.20 17.32
N THR A 142 -21.86 -13.01 16.22
CA THR A 142 -22.70 -14.04 15.61
C THR A 142 -22.03 -14.79 14.45
N LEU A 143 -20.79 -14.43 14.08
CA LEU A 143 -20.00 -15.13 13.05
C LEU A 143 -19.18 -16.31 13.59
N GLU A 144 -19.58 -16.92 14.70
CA GLU A 144 -18.97 -18.15 15.25
C GLU A 144 -19.34 -19.43 14.47
N ASN A 145 -19.36 -19.39 13.15
CA ASN A 145 -19.50 -20.61 12.32
C ASN A 145 -18.13 -21.15 11.92
N TYR A 146 -17.28 -21.43 12.92
CA TYR A 146 -16.03 -22.15 12.67
C TYR A 146 -16.36 -23.48 11.99
N THR A 147 -15.88 -23.63 10.76
CA THR A 147 -15.99 -24.88 10.01
C THR A 147 -14.59 -25.42 9.74
N ALA A 148 -14.30 -26.59 10.28
CA ALA A 148 -13.02 -27.27 10.10
C ALA A 148 -12.78 -27.65 8.62
N PRO A 149 -11.52 -27.76 8.18
CA PRO A 149 -11.20 -28.22 6.84
C PRO A 149 -11.71 -29.64 6.56
N ARG A 150 -12.32 -29.83 5.39
CA ARG A 150 -13.00 -31.06 4.98
C ARG A 150 -12.09 -32.01 4.20
N ASN A 151 -11.00 -31.50 3.65
CA ASN A 151 -10.06 -32.26 2.84
C ASN A 151 -8.62 -31.74 2.99
N ASN A 152 -7.65 -32.50 2.48
CA ASN A 152 -6.22 -32.20 2.59
C ASN A 152 -5.84 -30.85 1.95
N LEU A 153 -6.50 -30.46 0.85
CA LEU A 153 -6.24 -29.17 0.21
C LEU A 153 -6.66 -28.01 1.12
N GLU A 154 -7.88 -28.06 1.66
CA GLU A 154 -8.38 -27.08 2.63
C GLU A 154 -7.48 -27.03 3.88
N SER A 155 -7.06 -28.16 4.43
CA SER A 155 -6.16 -28.20 5.60
C SER A 155 -4.83 -27.49 5.33
N LYS A 156 -4.23 -27.69 4.15
CA LYS A 156 -2.99 -27.01 3.80
C LYS A 156 -3.20 -25.50 3.60
N LEU A 157 -4.31 -25.10 2.99
CA LEU A 157 -4.67 -23.69 2.82
C LEU A 157 -4.92 -22.99 4.17
N VAL A 158 -5.61 -23.64 5.11
CA VAL A 158 -5.78 -23.17 6.49
C VAL A 158 -4.41 -22.92 7.13
N ASN A 159 -3.50 -23.90 7.10
CA ASN A 159 -2.16 -23.75 7.70
C ASN A 159 -1.38 -22.56 7.10
N ILE A 160 -1.46 -22.34 5.79
CA ILE A 160 -0.81 -21.20 5.13
C ILE A 160 -1.41 -19.88 5.63
N TRP A 161 -2.74 -19.80 5.71
CA TRP A 161 -3.43 -18.60 6.18
C TRP A 161 -3.11 -18.30 7.65
N GLU A 162 -3.20 -19.29 8.52
CA GLU A 162 -2.92 -19.14 9.94
C GLU A 162 -1.49 -18.66 10.21
N LYS A 163 -0.51 -19.17 9.44
CA LYS A 163 0.90 -18.75 9.54
C LYS A 163 1.11 -17.31 9.09
N ILE A 164 0.41 -16.87 8.03
CA ILE A 164 0.61 -15.54 7.44
C ILE A 164 -0.17 -14.46 8.19
N LEU A 165 -1.40 -14.78 8.62
CA LEU A 165 -2.26 -13.90 9.40
C LEU A 165 -1.94 -13.94 10.89
N THR A 166 -1.11 -14.90 11.34
CA THR A 166 -0.77 -15.11 12.76
C THR A 166 -2.02 -15.22 13.64
N LYS A 167 -3.08 -15.86 13.12
CA LYS A 167 -4.39 -16.01 13.76
C LYS A 167 -4.83 -17.46 13.68
N GLN A 168 -5.32 -18.01 14.79
CA GLN A 168 -5.87 -19.37 14.92
C GLN A 168 -7.03 -19.37 15.93
N PRO A 169 -8.09 -20.18 15.72
CA PRO A 169 -8.33 -21.02 14.54
C PRO A 169 -8.91 -20.21 13.36
N ILE A 170 -8.65 -20.65 12.12
CA ILE A 170 -9.32 -20.13 10.90
C ILE A 170 -10.25 -21.20 10.30
N GLY A 171 -11.52 -20.86 10.10
CA GLY A 171 -12.51 -21.69 9.44
C GLY A 171 -12.44 -21.63 7.92
N ILE A 172 -12.89 -22.68 7.22
CA ILE A 172 -12.81 -22.71 5.74
C ILE A 172 -13.71 -21.69 5.03
N PHE A 173 -14.72 -21.18 5.72
CA PHE A 173 -15.63 -20.14 5.22
C PHE A 173 -15.25 -18.74 5.73
N ASP A 174 -14.21 -18.62 6.54
CA ASP A 174 -13.71 -17.33 6.98
C ASP A 174 -13.22 -16.54 5.77
N ASN A 175 -13.67 -15.30 5.67
CA ASN A 175 -13.25 -14.41 4.61
C ASN A 175 -11.89 -13.80 4.96
N PHE A 176 -10.91 -13.95 4.07
CA PHE A 176 -9.53 -13.47 4.23
C PHE A 176 -9.46 -12.01 4.70
N PHE A 177 -10.30 -11.13 4.15
CA PHE A 177 -10.28 -9.69 4.45
C PHE A 177 -11.01 -9.36 5.76
N GLU A 178 -11.93 -10.22 6.20
CA GLU A 178 -12.65 -10.10 7.47
C GLU A 178 -11.78 -10.50 8.66
N ILE A 179 -10.76 -11.31 8.42
CA ILE A 179 -9.81 -11.76 9.45
C ILE A 179 -8.47 -11.02 9.43
N GLY A 180 -8.42 -9.82 8.83
CA GLY A 180 -7.23 -8.94 8.86
C GLY A 180 -6.28 -9.08 7.64
N GLY A 181 -6.71 -9.80 6.61
CA GLY A 181 -5.96 -9.96 5.37
C GLY A 181 -5.97 -8.73 4.47
N HIS A 182 -4.85 -8.48 3.78
CA HIS A 182 -4.72 -7.42 2.76
C HIS A 182 -3.81 -7.85 1.61
N SER A 183 -3.65 -7.02 0.57
CA SER A 183 -2.97 -7.39 -0.69
C SER A 183 -1.53 -7.89 -0.53
N LEU A 184 -0.75 -7.30 0.37
CA LEU A 184 0.60 -7.77 0.67
C LEU A 184 0.60 -9.18 1.30
N LEU A 185 -0.34 -9.45 2.22
CA LEU A 185 -0.49 -10.78 2.82
C LEU A 185 -1.00 -11.79 1.79
N LEU A 186 -1.91 -11.39 0.89
CA LEU A 186 -2.32 -12.24 -0.23
C LEU A 186 -1.15 -12.60 -1.15
N SER A 187 -0.27 -11.65 -1.46
CA SER A 187 0.93 -11.94 -2.27
C SER A 187 1.83 -12.99 -1.59
N ARG A 188 1.96 -12.92 -0.26
CA ARG A 188 2.64 -13.95 0.54
C ARG A 188 1.88 -15.28 0.50
N VAL A 189 0.55 -15.27 0.66
CA VAL A 189 -0.29 -16.48 0.58
C VAL A 189 -0.13 -17.13 -0.79
N ALA A 190 -0.26 -16.38 -1.88
CA ALA A 190 -0.07 -16.86 -3.24
C ALA A 190 1.31 -17.49 -3.45
N THR A 191 2.36 -16.86 -2.89
CA THR A 191 3.73 -17.40 -2.93
C THR A 191 3.84 -18.72 -2.17
N HIS A 192 3.24 -18.84 -0.98
CA HIS A 192 3.25 -20.07 -0.19
C HIS A 192 2.42 -21.18 -0.82
N VAL A 193 1.23 -20.85 -1.36
CA VAL A 193 0.38 -21.78 -2.11
C VAL A 193 1.14 -22.32 -3.32
N HIS A 194 1.84 -21.46 -4.07
CA HIS A 194 2.66 -21.89 -5.18
C HIS A 194 3.80 -22.82 -4.75
N LYS A 195 4.57 -22.43 -3.72
CA LYS A 195 5.71 -23.22 -3.23
C LYS A 195 5.32 -24.57 -2.61
N GLU A 196 4.25 -24.61 -1.83
CA GLU A 196 3.89 -25.78 -1.01
C GLU A 196 2.90 -26.71 -1.72
N LEU A 197 2.09 -26.18 -2.63
CA LEU A 197 1.02 -26.92 -3.32
C LEU A 197 1.23 -27.03 -4.83
N ASN A 198 2.27 -26.38 -5.39
CA ASN A 198 2.51 -26.29 -6.82
C ASN A 198 1.31 -25.74 -7.61
N MET A 199 0.57 -24.81 -6.97
CA MET A 199 -0.66 -24.21 -7.51
C MET A 199 -0.47 -22.71 -7.69
N LEU A 200 -0.72 -22.20 -8.90
CA LEU A 200 -0.62 -20.77 -9.17
C LEU A 200 -2.00 -20.13 -9.01
N VAL A 201 -2.20 -19.38 -7.93
CA VAL A 201 -3.45 -18.64 -7.73
C VAL A 201 -3.21 -17.18 -8.11
N LYS A 202 -3.99 -16.65 -9.06
CA LYS A 202 -3.87 -15.24 -9.42
C LYS A 202 -4.36 -14.39 -8.26
N LEU A 203 -3.76 -13.22 -8.06
CA LEU A 203 -4.19 -12.31 -6.99
C LEU A 203 -5.68 -11.95 -7.10
N ALA A 204 -6.19 -11.82 -8.34
CA ALA A 204 -7.60 -11.58 -8.63
C ALA A 204 -8.53 -12.70 -8.13
N ASP A 205 -8.06 -13.94 -8.10
CA ASP A 205 -8.86 -15.10 -7.70
C ASP A 205 -9.17 -15.06 -6.21
N PHE A 206 -8.21 -14.65 -5.37
CA PHE A 206 -8.42 -14.45 -3.93
C PHE A 206 -9.50 -13.41 -3.61
N PHE A 207 -9.76 -12.49 -4.52
CA PHE A 207 -10.80 -11.48 -4.35
C PHE A 207 -12.17 -11.97 -4.79
N LYS A 208 -12.22 -12.85 -5.80
CA LYS A 208 -13.46 -13.51 -6.26
C LYS A 208 -13.94 -14.56 -5.25
N VAL A 209 -13.02 -15.35 -4.71
CA VAL A 209 -13.30 -16.42 -3.76
C VAL A 209 -12.48 -16.22 -2.49
N PRO A 210 -12.86 -15.27 -1.61
CA PRO A 210 -12.05 -14.85 -0.47
C PRO A 210 -12.10 -15.81 0.70
N THR A 211 -12.47 -17.07 0.48
CA THR A 211 -12.56 -18.12 1.51
C THR A 211 -11.71 -19.31 1.09
N ILE A 212 -11.23 -20.09 2.06
CA ILE A 212 -10.45 -21.31 1.78
C ILE A 212 -11.29 -22.32 0.98
N ALA A 213 -12.56 -22.48 1.31
CA ALA A 213 -13.48 -23.35 0.59
C ALA A 213 -13.66 -22.89 -0.88
N GLY A 214 -13.84 -21.58 -1.10
CA GLY A 214 -13.98 -21.02 -2.44
C GLY A 214 -12.69 -21.16 -3.25
N LEU A 215 -11.54 -20.93 -2.62
CA LEU A 215 -10.24 -21.11 -3.26
C LEU A 215 -9.99 -22.57 -3.62
N ALA A 216 -10.23 -23.52 -2.71
CA ALA A 216 -10.10 -24.95 -2.97
C ALA A 216 -11.00 -25.42 -4.13
N ALA A 217 -12.23 -24.88 -4.21
CA ALA A 217 -13.16 -25.17 -5.31
C ALA A 217 -12.70 -24.58 -6.65
N LEU A 218 -12.08 -23.40 -6.63
CA LEU A 218 -11.55 -22.77 -7.85
C LEU A 218 -10.33 -23.55 -8.38
N VAL A 219 -9.40 -23.92 -7.49
CA VAL A 219 -8.18 -24.60 -7.91
C VAL A 219 -8.46 -26.04 -8.35
N SER A 220 -9.40 -26.74 -7.71
CA SER A 220 -9.76 -28.10 -8.17
C SER A 220 -10.35 -28.14 -9.59
N LYS A 221 -10.92 -27.03 -10.09
CA LYS A 221 -11.49 -26.92 -11.45
C LYS A 221 -10.49 -26.40 -12.49
N THR A 222 -9.39 -25.81 -12.05
CA THR A 222 -8.46 -25.12 -12.95
C THR A 222 -7.19 -25.95 -13.07
N GLN A 223 -6.93 -26.47 -14.27
CA GLN A 223 -5.61 -27.01 -14.59
C GLN A 223 -4.68 -25.81 -14.73
N TYR A 224 -4.05 -25.41 -13.62
CA TYR A 224 -3.08 -24.32 -13.68
C TYR A 224 -1.87 -24.77 -14.47
N ASP A 225 -1.54 -24.00 -15.51
CA ASP A 225 -0.28 -24.14 -16.20
C ASP A 225 0.85 -23.94 -15.17
N TYR A 226 1.66 -24.97 -15.04
CA TYR A 226 2.90 -24.90 -14.29
C TYR A 226 3.75 -23.78 -14.89
N GLN A 227 3.91 -22.67 -14.16
CA GLN A 227 4.94 -21.71 -14.51
C GLN A 227 6.24 -22.20 -13.92
N GLU A 228 7.19 -22.50 -14.80
CA GLU A 228 8.55 -22.81 -14.38
C GLU A 228 9.08 -21.67 -13.49
N PRO A 229 9.76 -22.00 -12.39
CA PRO A 229 10.43 -21.00 -11.59
C PRO A 229 11.37 -20.19 -12.48
N ILE A 230 11.57 -18.90 -12.17
CA ILE A 230 12.50 -18.06 -12.92
C ILE A 230 13.87 -18.74 -12.90
N PRO A 231 14.35 -19.24 -14.05
CA PRO A 231 15.57 -20.03 -14.08
C PRO A 231 16.76 -19.13 -13.79
N THR A 232 17.73 -19.65 -13.05
CA THR A 232 19.03 -19.00 -12.96
C THR A 232 19.71 -19.11 -14.32
N ILE A 233 20.00 -17.96 -14.93
CA ILE A 233 20.77 -17.93 -16.17
C ILE A 233 22.26 -18.08 -15.89
N THR A 234 23.01 -18.61 -16.85
CA THR A 234 24.48 -18.61 -16.78
C THR A 234 25.02 -17.19 -16.77
N GLN A 235 26.16 -16.97 -16.10
CA GLN A 235 26.81 -15.67 -16.07
C GLN A 235 27.20 -15.23 -17.50
N GLN A 236 26.87 -13.98 -17.84
CA GLN A 236 27.15 -13.34 -19.11
C GLN A 236 27.89 -12.02 -18.89
N LYS A 237 28.53 -11.52 -19.95
CA LYS A 237 29.19 -10.20 -19.91
C LYS A 237 28.20 -9.05 -19.78
N SER A 238 26.98 -9.23 -20.27
CA SER A 238 25.92 -8.23 -20.23
C SER A 238 24.55 -8.89 -20.32
N TYR A 239 23.53 -8.21 -19.80
CA TYR A 239 22.17 -8.71 -19.75
C TYR A 239 21.19 -7.69 -20.31
N LEU A 240 20.03 -8.15 -20.75
CA LEU A 240 18.95 -7.26 -21.16
C LEU A 240 18.42 -6.48 -19.95
N MET A 241 18.13 -5.20 -20.16
CA MET A 241 17.39 -4.42 -19.18
C MET A 241 15.91 -4.85 -19.14
N SER A 242 15.34 -4.87 -17.95
CA SER A 242 13.88 -4.92 -17.77
C SER A 242 13.21 -3.70 -18.42
N HIS A 243 11.91 -3.81 -18.71
CA HIS A 243 11.15 -2.67 -19.28
C HIS A 243 11.20 -1.43 -18.37
N GLY A 244 11.16 -1.62 -17.05
CA GLY A 244 11.26 -0.53 -16.07
C GLY A 244 12.63 0.16 -16.12
N GLN A 245 13.73 -0.62 -16.17
CA GLN A 245 15.08 -0.08 -16.30
C GLN A 245 15.27 0.68 -17.62
N ARG A 246 14.79 0.15 -18.76
CA ARG A 246 14.88 0.85 -20.06
C ARG A 246 14.18 2.21 -20.04
N ARG A 247 13.01 2.29 -19.39
CA ARG A 247 12.28 3.56 -19.25
C ARG A 247 13.11 4.59 -18.49
N LEU A 248 13.67 4.23 -17.33
CA LEU A 248 14.48 5.14 -16.53
C LEU A 248 15.77 5.55 -17.26
N TRP A 249 16.44 4.58 -17.89
CA TRP A 249 17.64 4.83 -18.67
C TRP A 249 17.36 5.77 -19.87
N ALA A 250 16.23 5.59 -20.57
CA ALA A 250 15.85 6.49 -21.66
C ALA A 250 15.56 7.93 -21.18
N LEU A 251 15.02 8.11 -19.97
CA LEU A 251 14.81 9.44 -19.39
C LEU A 251 16.15 10.13 -19.08
N GLU A 252 17.14 9.38 -18.61
CA GLU A 252 18.50 9.89 -18.38
C GLU A 252 19.14 10.41 -19.69
N PHE A 253 18.86 9.79 -20.84
CA PHE A 253 19.34 10.29 -22.14
C PHE A 253 18.73 11.62 -22.55
N LEU A 254 17.52 11.93 -22.08
CA LEU A 254 16.84 13.20 -22.37
C LEU A 254 17.37 14.32 -21.48
N ASP A 255 17.67 14.03 -20.21
CA ASP A 255 18.25 14.98 -19.25
C ASP A 255 19.20 14.25 -18.28
N ARG A 256 20.50 14.30 -18.58
CA ARG A 256 21.59 13.64 -17.82
C ARG A 256 21.86 14.23 -16.43
N ASN A 257 21.15 15.30 -16.04
CA ASN A 257 21.38 15.99 -14.77
C ASN A 257 20.11 16.12 -13.93
N HIS A 258 19.04 15.38 -14.27
CA HIS A 258 17.82 15.43 -13.48
C HIS A 258 18.00 14.69 -12.14
N THR A 259 17.30 15.14 -11.10
CA THR A 259 17.31 14.49 -9.77
C THR A 259 15.95 13.85 -9.44
N ALA A 260 15.02 13.84 -10.39
CA ALA A 260 13.62 13.46 -10.20
C ALA A 260 13.42 12.02 -9.69
N TYR A 261 14.40 11.13 -9.92
CA TYR A 261 14.36 9.74 -9.52
C TYR A 261 15.42 9.36 -8.47
N GLY A 262 16.16 10.35 -7.93
CA GLY A 262 16.98 10.11 -6.75
C GLY A 262 16.10 9.74 -5.55
N MET A 263 16.62 8.92 -4.64
CA MET A 263 15.90 8.49 -3.44
C MET A 263 16.61 8.98 -2.17
N PRO A 264 16.83 10.31 -2.02
CA PRO A 264 17.60 10.83 -0.92
C PRO A 264 16.87 10.58 0.40
N SER A 265 17.61 10.08 1.39
CA SER A 265 17.13 9.90 2.75
C SER A 265 18.18 10.39 3.74
N ALA A 266 17.73 10.93 4.87
CA ALA A 266 18.59 11.37 5.96
C ALA A 266 18.12 10.72 7.26
N TYR A 267 19.04 10.12 8.00
CA TYR A 267 18.76 9.46 9.27
C TYR A 267 19.71 9.97 10.33
N GLU A 268 19.17 10.21 11.51
CA GLU A 268 19.94 10.55 12.70
C GLU A 268 20.22 9.26 13.49
N PHE A 269 21.48 9.06 13.84
CA PHE A 269 21.94 7.96 14.68
C PHE A 269 22.51 8.54 15.97
N ASN A 270 21.90 8.15 17.09
CA ASN A 270 22.34 8.53 18.42
C ASN A 270 22.89 7.30 19.15
N GLY A 271 24.14 7.38 19.61
CA GLY A 271 24.88 6.31 20.25
C GLY A 271 26.29 6.11 19.67
N ASP A 272 26.96 5.04 20.11
CA ASP A 272 28.27 4.65 19.60
C ASP A 272 28.13 3.95 18.25
N LEU A 273 28.77 4.53 17.23
CA LEU A 273 28.81 3.96 15.88
C LEU A 273 30.20 3.39 15.59
N ASN A 274 30.28 2.08 15.39
CA ASN A 274 31.47 1.47 14.81
C ASN A 274 31.50 1.74 13.30
N ILE A 275 32.25 2.77 12.91
CA ILE A 275 32.34 3.26 11.53
C ILE A 275 32.83 2.17 10.57
N ALA A 276 33.82 1.35 10.98
CA ALA A 276 34.33 0.27 10.14
C ALA A 276 33.28 -0.82 9.92
N ALA A 277 32.53 -1.19 10.95
CA ALA A 277 31.43 -2.14 10.81
C ALA A 277 30.29 -1.58 9.94
N PHE A 278 30.01 -0.28 10.08
CA PHE A 278 29.00 0.42 9.28
C PHE A 278 29.36 0.40 7.79
N GLU A 279 30.60 0.75 7.43
CA GLU A 279 31.06 0.71 6.04
C GLU A 279 31.09 -0.73 5.48
N ASN A 280 31.58 -1.69 6.26
CA ASN A 280 31.55 -3.11 5.89
C ASN A 280 30.12 -3.62 5.65
N ALA A 281 29.11 -3.12 6.37
CA ALA A 281 27.72 -3.50 6.14
C ALA A 281 27.25 -3.10 4.73
N PHE A 282 27.61 -1.90 4.25
CA PHE A 282 27.30 -1.49 2.87
C PHE A 282 28.07 -2.27 1.83
N GLN A 283 29.36 -2.52 2.05
CA GLN A 283 30.15 -3.34 1.12
C GLN A 283 29.55 -4.74 0.98
N ASN A 284 29.11 -5.35 2.08
CA ASN A 284 28.42 -6.64 2.06
C ASN A 284 27.05 -6.57 1.36
N LEU A 285 26.28 -5.49 1.54
CA LEU A 285 25.02 -5.28 0.83
C LEU A 285 25.24 -5.16 -0.68
N ILE A 286 26.25 -4.38 -1.10
CA ILE A 286 26.62 -4.20 -2.50
C ILE A 286 27.08 -5.52 -3.12
N GLN A 287 27.90 -6.30 -2.40
CA GLN A 287 28.35 -7.61 -2.88
C GLN A 287 27.18 -8.59 -3.03
N ARG A 288 26.26 -8.59 -2.07
CA ARG A 288 25.08 -9.46 -2.05
C ARG A 288 24.06 -9.14 -3.14
N HIS A 289 23.86 -7.87 -3.44
CA HIS A 289 22.80 -7.41 -4.35
C HIS A 289 23.38 -6.88 -5.66
N GLU A 290 23.29 -7.69 -6.72
CA GLU A 290 23.86 -7.39 -8.05
C GLU A 290 23.51 -6.00 -8.58
N ILE A 291 22.27 -5.55 -8.33
CA ILE A 291 21.78 -4.25 -8.80
C ILE A 291 22.59 -3.06 -8.23
N LEU A 292 23.14 -3.17 -7.02
CA LEU A 292 23.96 -2.12 -6.41
C LEU A 292 25.37 -2.04 -7.02
N ARG A 293 25.76 -3.07 -7.79
CA ARG A 293 27.01 -3.15 -8.54
C ARG A 293 26.74 -3.28 -10.05
N THR A 294 25.66 -2.69 -10.53
CA THR A 294 25.24 -2.74 -11.95
C THR A 294 25.33 -1.36 -12.60
N THR A 295 25.88 -1.30 -13.80
CA THR A 295 25.82 -0.11 -14.67
C THR A 295 25.04 -0.42 -15.96
N PHE A 296 24.65 0.61 -16.69
CA PHE A 296 23.76 0.56 -17.84
C PHE A 296 24.40 1.26 -19.03
N THR A 297 24.54 0.56 -20.16
CA THR A 297 25.20 1.09 -21.36
C THR A 297 24.57 0.57 -22.64
N LEU A 298 25.03 1.06 -23.79
CA LEU A 298 24.71 0.52 -25.11
C LEU A 298 25.78 -0.48 -25.54
N ILE A 299 25.35 -1.68 -25.91
CA ILE A 299 26.19 -2.67 -26.58
C ILE A 299 25.49 -3.02 -27.89
N ASP A 300 26.15 -2.77 -29.03
CA ASP A 300 25.59 -3.00 -30.36
C ASP A 300 24.22 -2.33 -30.58
N ASN A 301 24.07 -1.08 -30.11
CA ASN A 301 22.82 -0.30 -30.10
C ASN A 301 21.66 -0.89 -29.28
N GLU A 302 21.91 -1.90 -28.43
CA GLU A 302 20.95 -2.40 -27.46
C GLU A 302 21.26 -1.90 -26.04
N PRO A 303 20.29 -1.33 -25.32
CA PRO A 303 20.44 -1.01 -23.91
C PRO A 303 20.62 -2.27 -23.07
N ARG A 304 21.79 -2.38 -22.43
CA ARG A 304 22.19 -3.52 -21.60
C ARG A 304 22.66 -3.10 -20.22
N GLN A 305 22.48 -4.02 -19.27
CA GLN A 305 23.05 -3.90 -17.93
C GLN A 305 24.34 -4.74 -17.83
N ILE A 306 25.33 -4.21 -17.12
CA ILE A 306 26.61 -4.86 -16.82
C ILE A 306 26.68 -5.02 -15.31
N VAL A 307 26.76 -6.26 -14.84
CA VAL A 307 26.90 -6.59 -13.43
C VAL A 307 28.38 -6.77 -13.13
N HIS A 308 28.95 -5.87 -12.33
CA HIS A 308 30.39 -5.87 -11.99
C HIS A 308 30.66 -6.80 -10.83
N GLU A 309 31.75 -7.59 -10.85
CA GLU A 309 32.09 -8.50 -9.76
C GLU A 309 32.34 -7.78 -8.42
N GLN A 310 32.92 -6.58 -8.51
CA GLN A 310 33.15 -5.65 -7.42
C GLN A 310 32.77 -4.25 -7.89
N MET A 311 32.38 -3.40 -6.93
CA MET A 311 32.07 -2.00 -7.18
C MET A 311 32.83 -1.17 -6.15
N ASP A 312 33.57 -0.17 -6.63
CA ASP A 312 34.25 0.77 -5.76
C ASP A 312 33.21 1.56 -4.97
N PHE A 313 33.22 1.36 -3.66
CA PHE A 313 32.31 2.03 -2.74
C PHE A 313 33.02 2.31 -1.42
N ALA A 314 32.84 3.54 -0.95
CA ALA A 314 33.29 3.98 0.36
C ALA A 314 32.26 4.91 0.98
N VAL A 315 32.11 4.84 2.30
CA VAL A 315 31.30 5.80 3.05
C VAL A 315 32.10 7.08 3.19
N LYS A 316 31.60 8.19 2.62
CA LYS A 316 32.28 9.48 2.77
C LYS A 316 32.01 10.04 4.17
N GLN A 317 33.07 10.15 4.96
CA GLN A 317 32.97 10.64 6.33
C GLN A 317 33.31 12.13 6.39
N ILE A 318 32.53 12.90 7.15
CA ILE A 318 32.76 14.31 7.40
C ILE A 318 32.65 14.53 8.90
N ASP A 319 33.75 14.93 9.53
CA ASP A 319 33.77 15.25 10.96
C ASP A 319 33.35 16.71 11.16
N LEU A 320 32.22 16.92 11.84
CA LEU A 320 31.67 18.23 12.15
C LEU A 320 31.82 18.60 13.62
N MET A 321 32.51 17.81 14.45
CA MET A 321 32.55 18.00 15.90
C MET A 321 33.10 19.36 16.33
N GLU A 322 34.03 19.95 15.58
CA GLU A 322 34.69 21.22 15.93
C GLU A 322 34.18 22.43 15.12
N TYR A 323 33.14 22.25 14.30
CA TYR A 323 32.59 23.35 13.49
C TYR A 323 31.62 24.20 14.31
N GLU A 324 31.71 25.52 14.21
CA GLU A 324 30.81 26.45 14.95
C GLU A 324 29.38 26.48 14.37
N LYS A 325 29.23 26.25 13.07
CA LYS A 325 27.95 26.35 12.34
C LYS A 325 27.49 25.00 11.80
N LYS A 326 27.49 23.97 12.65
CA LYS A 326 27.21 22.59 12.24
C LYS A 326 25.83 22.45 11.60
N GLU A 327 24.83 23.12 12.15
CA GLU A 327 23.44 23.03 11.70
C GLU A 327 23.27 23.57 10.28
N GLU A 328 23.97 24.67 9.94
CA GLU A 328 23.98 25.22 8.58
C GLU A 328 24.63 24.22 7.60
N ILE A 329 25.77 23.64 7.98
CA ILE A 329 26.50 22.65 7.17
C ILE A 329 25.67 21.38 6.97
N ILE A 330 25.00 20.89 8.01
CA ILE A 330 24.12 19.72 7.96
C ILE A 330 22.95 19.97 7.02
N SER A 331 22.28 21.12 7.15
CA SER A 331 21.17 21.51 6.29
C SER A 331 21.59 21.58 4.82
N GLU A 332 22.74 22.19 4.55
CA GLU A 332 23.31 22.25 3.21
C GLU A 332 23.66 20.85 2.68
N ALA A 333 24.27 19.99 3.50
CA ALA A 333 24.61 18.63 3.12
C ALA A 333 23.36 17.79 2.77
N ILE A 334 22.27 17.92 3.53
CA ILE A 334 20.98 17.26 3.23
C ILE A 334 20.43 17.75 1.88
N HIS A 335 20.46 19.06 1.64
CA HIS A 335 19.98 19.64 0.38
C HIS A 335 20.84 19.21 -0.82
N ASN A 336 22.16 19.19 -0.65
CA ASN A 336 23.10 18.74 -1.68
C ASN A 336 22.97 17.23 -1.95
N ASN A 337 22.71 16.42 -0.92
CA ASN A 337 22.41 15.01 -1.07
C ASN A 337 21.17 14.80 -1.95
N ALA A 338 20.10 15.57 -1.75
CA ALA A 338 18.89 15.51 -2.57
C ALA A 338 19.09 15.96 -4.03
N LYS A 339 20.14 16.74 -4.30
CA LYS A 339 20.52 17.21 -5.64
C LYS A 339 21.59 16.36 -6.32
N THR A 340 22.02 15.29 -5.67
CA THR A 340 23.09 14.46 -6.19
C THR A 340 22.60 13.68 -7.41
N THR A 341 23.34 13.79 -8.51
CA THR A 341 23.11 13.02 -9.74
C THR A 341 23.99 11.77 -9.77
N PHE A 342 23.61 10.82 -10.62
CA PHE A 342 24.31 9.56 -10.82
C PHE A 342 24.60 9.36 -12.30
N ASN A 343 25.78 8.84 -12.61
CA ASN A 343 26.08 8.40 -13.97
C ASN A 343 25.68 6.92 -14.09
N LEU A 344 24.64 6.64 -14.87
CA LEU A 344 24.16 5.26 -15.06
C LEU A 344 25.18 4.36 -15.77
N GLU A 345 26.14 4.92 -16.50
CA GLU A 345 27.14 4.17 -17.27
C GLU A 345 28.36 3.77 -16.40
N THR A 346 28.64 4.51 -15.32
CA THR A 346 29.87 4.34 -14.53
C THR A 346 29.65 4.54 -13.03
N GLY A 347 30.27 3.69 -12.22
CA GLY A 347 30.33 3.82 -10.75
C GLY A 347 29.06 3.34 -10.03
N SER A 348 29.08 3.49 -8.71
CA SER A 348 27.97 3.08 -7.84
C SER A 348 26.78 4.02 -7.98
N LEU A 349 25.57 3.44 -8.10
CA LEU A 349 24.29 4.14 -8.05
C LEU A 349 23.77 4.30 -6.61
N LEU A 350 24.67 4.22 -5.64
CA LEU A 350 24.45 4.44 -4.23
C LEU A 350 25.57 5.33 -3.68
N LYS A 351 25.21 6.40 -2.98
CA LYS A 351 26.12 7.27 -2.25
C LYS A 351 25.71 7.33 -0.79
N VAL A 352 26.69 7.20 0.11
CA VAL A 352 26.49 7.29 1.55
C VAL A 352 27.48 8.28 2.13
N ASN A 353 26.96 9.31 2.81
CA ASN A 353 27.75 10.25 3.59
C ASN A 353 27.44 10.09 5.08
N LEU A 354 28.47 10.06 5.91
CA LEU A 354 28.37 10.00 7.37
C LEU A 354 28.91 11.31 7.96
N LEU A 355 28.02 12.14 8.48
CA LEU A 355 28.38 13.37 9.18
C LEU A 355 28.48 13.07 10.69
N LYS A 356 29.67 13.21 11.27
CA LYS A 356 29.86 13.06 12.73
C LYS A 356 29.62 14.40 13.41
N VAL A 357 28.51 14.52 14.14
CA VAL A 357 28.06 15.79 14.73
C VAL A 357 28.62 15.97 16.15
N SER A 358 28.67 14.87 16.91
CA SER A 358 29.27 14.78 18.23
C SER A 358 29.90 13.40 18.44
N GLN A 359 30.42 13.13 19.64
CA GLN A 359 30.99 11.81 19.97
C GLN A 359 29.98 10.66 19.79
N HIS A 360 28.68 10.93 20.02
CA HIS A 360 27.61 9.93 19.99
C HIS A 360 26.44 10.34 19.09
N SER A 361 26.64 11.25 18.14
CA SER A 361 25.58 11.68 17.22
C SER A 361 26.12 11.79 15.80
N TYR A 362 25.40 11.15 14.88
CA TYR A 362 25.76 11.05 13.49
C TYR A 362 24.54 11.30 12.62
N ILE A 363 24.76 11.90 11.46
CA ILE A 363 23.75 12.02 10.41
C ILE A 363 24.22 11.22 9.21
N VAL A 364 23.43 10.25 8.80
CA VAL A 364 23.70 9.45 7.61
C VAL A 364 22.81 9.93 6.48
N LEU A 365 23.45 10.34 5.40
CA LEU A 365 22.79 10.73 4.16
C LEU A 365 22.95 9.61 3.15
N PHE A 366 21.82 9.14 2.62
CA PHE A 366 21.70 8.12 1.59
C PHE A 366 21.18 8.76 0.32
N ASN A 367 21.67 8.37 -0.84
CA ASN A 367 21.00 8.59 -2.12
C ASN A 367 21.30 7.42 -3.05
#